data_AF-A0AAU7YJ93-F1
#
_entry.id   AF-A0AAU7YJ93-F1
#
_cell.length_a   1.000
_cell.length_b   1.000
_cell.length_c   1.000
_cell.angle_alpha   90.00
_cell.angle_beta   90.00
_cell.angle_gamma   90.00
#
_symmetry.space_group_name_H-M   'P 1'
#
loop_
_entity.id
_entity.type
_entity.pdbx_description
1 polymer ?
#
loop_
_entity_poly.entity_id
_entity_poly.type
_entity_poly.pdbx_seq_one_letter_code
_entity_poly.pdbx_strand_id
1 'polypeptide(L)'
;MNEIDFINTNHPLNLEQEFGSGYIRFTDGYFDENTGDYGMIGQVLDENHNTLGPLTVGGYVCHFHHDDHKVNLQYFMEVNLEGDIEKIDSLYKKI
;
A
#
# COMPACT_ATOMS: atom_id res chain seq x y z
N MET A 1 -9.99 -19.46 6.33
CA MET A 1 -9.16 -18.30 6.71
C MET A 1 -8.17 -18.15 5.58
N ASN A 2 -8.43 -17.23 4.65
CA ASN A 2 -7.55 -17.04 3.50
C ASN A 2 -6.29 -16.37 4.02
N GLU A 3 -5.17 -17.05 3.87
CA GLU A 3 -3.85 -16.47 4.06
C GLU A 3 -3.79 -15.22 3.19
N ILE A 4 -3.54 -14.06 3.81
CA ILE A 4 -3.22 -12.85 3.04
C ILE A 4 -1.83 -13.10 2.48
N ASP A 5 -1.78 -13.61 1.26
CA ASP A 5 -0.55 -13.79 0.51
C ASP A 5 -0.10 -12.41 0.01
N PHE A 6 0.67 -11.70 0.83
CA PHE A 6 1.29 -10.42 0.48
C PHE A 6 2.30 -10.54 -0.67
N ILE A 7 2.60 -11.77 -1.13
CA ILE A 7 3.76 -12.10 -1.97
C ILE A 7 3.32 -12.81 -3.27
N ASN A 8 2.04 -12.78 -3.64
CA ASN A 8 1.66 -13.12 -5.02
C ASN A 8 1.68 -11.87 -5.91
N THR A 9 2.87 -11.26 -5.99
CA THR A 9 3.17 -10.04 -6.76
C THR A 9 3.12 -10.24 -8.27
N ASN A 10 2.92 -11.48 -8.73
CA ASN A 10 2.76 -11.81 -10.15
C ASN A 10 1.32 -11.64 -10.66
N HIS A 11 0.40 -11.17 -9.82
CA HIS A 11 -0.98 -10.89 -10.21
C HIS A 11 -1.34 -9.43 -9.91
N PRO A 12 -2.12 -8.76 -10.79
CA PRO A 12 -2.59 -7.41 -10.53
C PRO A 12 -3.34 -7.40 -9.20
N LEU A 13 -2.87 -6.59 -8.25
CA LEU A 13 -3.58 -6.33 -7.02
C LEU A 13 -4.86 -5.61 -7.42
N ASN A 14 -6.02 -6.12 -7.02
CA ASN A 14 -7.28 -5.39 -7.10
C ASN A 14 -7.82 -5.21 -5.69
N LEU A 15 -6.99 -4.59 -4.85
CA LEU A 15 -7.24 -4.35 -3.45
C LEU A 15 -7.66 -2.90 -3.29
N GLU A 16 -8.91 -2.72 -2.90
CA GLU A 16 -9.47 -1.42 -2.56
C GLU A 16 -9.76 -1.38 -1.05
N GLN A 17 -9.30 -0.31 -0.40
CA GLN A 17 -9.38 -0.10 1.03
C GLN A 17 -9.97 1.27 1.32
N GLU A 18 -10.87 1.36 2.31
CA GLU A 18 -11.44 2.64 2.75
C GLU A 18 -10.34 3.60 3.24
N PHE A 19 -10.47 4.88 2.86
CA PHE A 19 -9.56 5.97 3.21
C PHE A 19 -10.36 7.24 3.52
N GLY A 20 -10.74 7.41 4.80
CA GLY A 20 -11.66 8.47 5.20
C GLY A 20 -13.02 8.27 4.51
N SER A 21 -13.49 9.29 3.78
CA SER A 21 -14.68 9.14 2.92
C SER A 21 -14.40 8.64 1.50
N GLY A 22 -13.13 8.42 1.13
CA GLY A 22 -12.73 7.89 -0.18
C GLY A 22 -12.10 6.50 -0.06
N TYR A 23 -11.26 6.15 -1.04
CA TYR A 23 -10.64 4.83 -1.14
C TYR A 23 -9.19 4.90 -1.61
N ILE A 24 -8.38 3.92 -1.24
CA ILE A 24 -7.11 3.61 -1.89
C ILE A 24 -7.31 2.34 -2.71
N ARG A 25 -6.95 2.37 -3.99
CA ARG A 25 -6.91 1.19 -4.85
C ARG A 25 -5.47 0.88 -5.25
N PHE A 26 -4.95 -0.24 -4.79
CA PHE A 26 -3.70 -0.80 -5.32
C PHE A 26 -4.00 -1.58 -6.58
N THR A 27 -3.20 -1.37 -7.62
CA THR A 27 -3.34 -1.98 -8.94
C THR A 27 -2.19 -2.92 -9.29
N ASP A 28 -1.03 -2.72 -8.66
CA ASP A 28 0.17 -3.50 -8.92
C ASP A 28 1.08 -3.54 -7.69
N GLY A 29 1.98 -4.51 -7.64
CA GLY A 29 2.97 -4.62 -6.58
C GLY A 29 4.08 -5.61 -6.92
N TYR A 30 5.24 -5.41 -6.32
CA TYR A 30 6.40 -6.27 -6.50
C TYR A 30 7.13 -6.51 -5.17
N PHE A 31 7.87 -7.61 -5.13
CA PHE A 31 8.78 -7.96 -4.04
C PHE A 31 9.98 -8.70 -4.65
N ASP A 32 11.18 -8.22 -4.34
CA ASP A 32 12.43 -8.92 -4.65
C ASP A 32 12.95 -9.56 -3.36
N GLU A 33 12.84 -10.88 -3.26
CA GLU A 33 13.29 -11.65 -2.10
C GLU A 33 14.81 -11.56 -1.87
N ASN A 34 15.59 -11.26 -2.91
CA ASN A 34 17.05 -11.21 -2.81
C ASN A 34 17.55 -9.92 -2.18
N THR A 35 16.88 -8.80 -2.48
CA THR A 35 17.23 -7.49 -1.94
C THR A 35 16.34 -7.09 -0.77
N GLY A 36 15.19 -7.74 -0.61
CA GLY A 36 14.15 -7.35 0.32
C GLY A 36 13.34 -6.14 -0.14
N ASP A 37 13.56 -5.66 -1.38
CA ASP A 37 12.85 -4.51 -1.93
C ASP A 37 11.40 -4.86 -2.22
N TYR A 38 10.48 -3.97 -1.86
CA TYR A 38 9.07 -4.10 -2.19
C TYR A 38 8.52 -2.79 -2.73
N GLY A 39 7.44 -2.89 -3.51
CA GLY A 39 6.69 -1.73 -3.95
C GLY A 39 5.25 -2.06 -4.29
N MET A 40 4.40 -1.05 -4.20
CA MET A 40 2.98 -1.09 -4.57
C MET A 40 2.65 0.18 -5.34
N ILE A 41 1.87 0.02 -6.39
CA ILE A 41 1.38 1.10 -7.23
C ILE A 41 -0.14 1.10 -7.12
N GLY A 42 -0.72 2.29 -6.96
CA GLY A 42 -2.14 2.47 -6.82
C GLY A 42 -2.57 3.91 -7.06
N GLN A 43 -3.74 4.23 -6.53
CA GLN A 43 -4.36 5.53 -6.65
C GLN A 43 -5.29 5.81 -5.47
N VAL A 44 -5.44 7.08 -5.12
CA VAL A 44 -6.48 7.55 -4.21
C VAL A 44 -7.73 7.92 -5.00
N LEU A 45 -8.89 7.53 -4.50
CA LEU A 45 -10.19 7.76 -5.09
C LEU A 45 -11.08 8.57 -4.13
N ASP A 46 -11.99 9.36 -4.69
CA ASP A 46 -13.06 9.99 -3.92
C ASP A 46 -14.20 9.02 -3.57
N GLU A 47 -15.22 9.50 -2.86
CA GLU A 47 -16.38 8.69 -2.45
C GLU A 47 -17.15 8.07 -3.62
N ASN A 48 -17.03 8.65 -4.82
CA ASN A 48 -17.67 8.18 -6.04
C ASN A 48 -16.72 7.32 -6.89
N HIS A 49 -15.57 6.93 -6.33
CA HIS A 49 -14.53 6.13 -6.97
C HIS A 49 -13.84 6.82 -8.16
N ASN A 50 -13.84 8.16 -8.21
CA ASN A 50 -13.05 8.91 -9.19
C ASN A 50 -11.61 9.08 -8.70
N THR A 51 -10.64 8.91 -9.59
CA THR A 51 -9.22 9.09 -9.27
C THR A 51 -8.89 10.53 -8.89
N LEU A 52 -8.25 10.69 -7.73
CA LEU A 52 -7.70 11.96 -7.25
C LEU A 52 -6.20 12.10 -7.52
N GLY A 53 -5.50 10.97 -7.59
CA GLY A 53 -4.10 10.94 -7.98
C GLY A 53 -3.41 9.61 -7.68
N PRO A 54 -2.20 9.41 -8.22
CA PRO A 54 -1.44 8.17 -8.03
C PRO A 54 -0.87 8.07 -6.62
N LEU A 55 -0.78 6.83 -6.14
CA LEU A 55 -0.14 6.46 -4.88
C LEU A 55 0.95 5.44 -5.19
N THR A 56 2.16 5.68 -4.71
CA THR A 56 3.22 4.68 -4.71
C THR A 56 3.71 4.46 -3.31
N VAL A 57 3.81 3.20 -2.90
CA VAL A 57 4.42 2.78 -1.64
C VAL A 57 5.63 1.94 -2.01
N GLY A 58 6.80 2.25 -1.48
CA GLY A 58 8.02 1.51 -1.77
C GLY A 58 8.90 1.39 -0.55
N GLY A 59 9.80 0.43 -0.54
CA GLY A 59 10.75 0.29 0.54
C GLY A 59 11.55 -0.99 0.45
N TYR A 60 12.23 -1.32 1.54
CA TYR A 60 13.00 -2.55 1.63
C TYR A 60 12.98 -3.10 3.05
N VAL A 61 13.04 -4.42 3.17
CA VAL A 61 13.14 -5.15 4.44
C VAL A 61 14.60 -5.31 4.81
N CYS A 62 15.02 -4.65 5.89
CA CYS A 62 16.41 -4.70 6.39
C CYS A 62 16.70 -6.00 7.13
N HIS A 63 15.77 -6.41 8.00
CA HIS A 63 15.91 -7.61 8.84
C HIS A 63 14.56 -8.26 9.05
N PHE A 64 14.50 -9.57 8.81
CA PHE A 64 13.35 -10.41 9.15
C PHE A 64 13.82 -11.57 10.02
N HIS A 65 13.31 -11.65 11.24
CA HIS A 65 13.59 -12.73 12.19
C HIS A 65 12.28 -13.31 12.67
N HIS A 66 12.11 -14.63 12.55
CA HIS A 66 11.01 -15.34 13.18
C HIS A 66 11.53 -16.46 14.08
N ASP A 67 10.87 -16.67 15.20
CA ASP A 67 11.01 -17.86 16.05
C ASP A 67 9.63 -18.26 16.59
N ASP A 68 9.58 -19.32 17.41
CA ASP A 68 8.34 -19.89 17.94
C ASP A 68 7.50 -18.90 18.80
N HIS A 69 8.07 -17.76 19.20
CA HIS A 69 7.46 -16.79 20.10
C HIS A 69 7.38 -15.37 19.53
N LYS A 70 8.15 -15.06 18.49
CA LYS A 70 8.29 -13.68 17.98
C LYS A 70 8.54 -13.62 16.48
N VAL A 71 7.86 -12.67 15.85
CA VAL A 71 8.24 -12.14 14.54
C VAL A 71 8.80 -10.72 14.74
N ASN A 72 9.98 -10.46 14.20
CA ASN A 72 10.62 -9.16 14.17
C ASN A 72 10.89 -8.76 12.72
N LEU A 73 10.37 -7.61 12.33
CA LEU A 73 10.54 -7.02 11.02
C LEU A 73 11.10 -5.61 11.19
N GLN A 74 12.28 -5.35 10.63
CA GLN A 74 12.83 -4.02 10.46
C GLN A 74 12.80 -3.69 8.97
N TYR A 75 12.14 -2.60 8.62
CA TYR A 75 11.94 -2.19 7.24
C TYR A 75 11.99 -0.67 7.10
N PHE A 76 12.27 -0.22 5.88
CA PHE A 76 12.08 1.15 5.43
C PHE A 76 10.81 1.21 4.57
N MET A 77 10.11 2.34 4.63
CA MET A 77 8.93 2.62 3.81
C MET A 77 8.95 4.09 3.39
N GLU A 78 8.71 4.31 2.11
CA GLU A 78 8.44 5.60 1.49
C GLU A 78 7.04 5.54 0.87
N VAL A 79 6.27 6.60 1.09
CA VAL A 79 4.93 6.75 0.52
C VAL A 79 4.91 8.07 -0.23
N ASN A 80 4.70 7.99 -1.55
CA ASN A 80 4.54 9.15 -2.40
C ASN A 80 3.10 9.20 -2.91
N LEU A 81 2.46 10.34 -2.66
CA LEU A 81 1.11 10.63 -3.08
C LEU A 81 1.12 11.95 -3.84
N GLU A 82 0.65 11.89 -5.08
CA GLU A 82 0.54 13.05 -5.95
C GLU A 82 -0.92 13.24 -6.40
N GLY A 83 -1.25 14.41 -6.93
CA GLY A 83 -2.59 14.72 -7.44
C GLY A 83 -3.22 15.94 -6.75
N ASP A 84 -4.55 15.93 -6.65
CA ASP A 84 -5.31 17.00 -5.97
C ASP A 84 -5.19 16.85 -4.45
N ILE A 85 -4.08 17.34 -3.89
CA ILE A 85 -3.76 17.22 -2.46
C ILE A 85 -4.84 17.87 -1.58
N GLU A 86 -5.44 18.98 -2.01
CA GLU A 86 -6.50 19.62 -1.23
C GLU A 86 -7.74 18.73 -1.11
N LYS A 87 -8.16 18.10 -2.22
CA LYS A 87 -9.27 17.15 -2.21
C LYS A 87 -8.93 15.87 -1.47
N ILE A 88 -7.72 15.34 -1.63
CA ILE A 88 -7.22 14.17 -0.88
C ILE A 88 -7.24 14.45 0.63
N ASP A 89 -6.71 15.58 1.08
CA ASP A 89 -6.70 15.98 2.49
C ASP A 89 -8.12 16.14 3.05
N SER A 90 -9.07 16.56 2.21
CA SER A 90 -10.47 16.69 2.60
C SER A 90 -11.15 15.36 2.94
N LEU A 91 -10.66 14.24 2.40
CA LEU A 91 -11.21 12.90 2.67
C LEU A 91 -11.05 12.50 4.15
N TYR A 92 -9.97 12.96 4.79
CA TYR A 92 -9.68 12.68 6.21
C TYR A 92 -10.46 13.57 7.19
N LYS A 93 -10.96 14.73 6.74
CA LYS A 93 -11.51 15.78 7.62
C LYS A 93 -12.95 15.53 8.10
N LYS A 94 -13.53 14.36 7.84
CA LYS A 94 -14.84 13.97 8.39
C LYS A 94 -14.66 13.20 9.70
N ILE A 95 -14.37 13.90 10.79
CA ILE A 95 -14.61 13.44 12.17
C ILE A 95 -15.57 14.42 12.84
#